data_AF-A0A9E2V988-F1
#
_entry.id   AF-A0A9E2V988-F1
#
_cell.length_a   1.000
_cell.length_b   1.000
_cell.length_c   1.000
_cell.angle_alpha   90.00
_cell.angle_beta   90.00
_cell.angle_gamma   90.00
#
_symmetry.space_group_name_H-M   'P 1'
#
loop_
_entity.id
_entity.type
_entity.pdbx_description
1 polymer ?
#
loop_
_entity_poly.entity_id
_entity_poly.type
_entity_poly.pdbx_seq_one_letter_code
_entity_poly.pdbx_strand_id
1 'polypeptide(L)'
;TRLSELDRDTTAFLSEDYENELEDNNKTVLEYVNEWRKGKGDEKQLLLFKPDLFIQTQSEIIRTYVNNDTRSPYVVNTSKLKNPQNIILVSHSPEKEFVFLLIEHSAHIDSWVKSPDKNFYSIDYEYWKGGKDRVRRSFNPDFFIKINIDNYISKLESNGSLNHLENLRNLQDEGIESLIRVVEIKSDEDQEEATPAKAEYAKAHFENVSKKLKTINVADIEKQYRDDAKQHYTFDLLTPNQFTRWFTDLKKGKQAG
;
A
#
# COMPACT_ATOMS: atom_id res chain seq x y z
N THR A 1 -10.36 5.98 28.12
CA THR A 1 -8.91 6.12 27.81
C THR A 1 -8.77 6.03 26.31
N ARG A 2 -8.19 7.04 25.63
CA ARG A 2 -8.11 7.11 24.15
C ARG A 2 -7.49 5.87 23.46
N LEU A 3 -6.83 4.98 24.21
CA LEU A 3 -6.39 3.67 23.75
C LEU A 3 -7.53 2.72 23.34
N SER A 4 -8.73 2.80 23.94
CA SER A 4 -9.79 1.78 23.74
C SER A 4 -10.61 1.95 22.45
N GLU A 5 -10.47 3.05 21.73
CA GLU A 5 -11.14 3.29 20.44
C GLU A 5 -10.20 3.01 19.26
N LEU A 6 -8.88 3.23 19.41
CA LEU A 6 -7.88 2.85 18.40
C LEU A 6 -7.74 1.31 18.27
N ASP A 7 -7.77 0.58 19.39
CA ASP A 7 -7.68 -0.90 19.39
C ASP A 7 -8.89 -1.59 18.72
N ARG A 8 -10.01 -0.89 18.52
CA ARG A 8 -11.19 -1.48 17.90
C ARG A 8 -11.12 -1.55 16.38
N ASP A 9 -10.15 -0.86 15.76
CA ASP A 9 -10.16 -0.67 14.31
C ASP A 9 -8.79 -0.91 13.66
N THR A 10 -7.80 -1.45 14.37
CA THR A 10 -6.56 -1.94 13.74
C THR A 10 -6.80 -3.31 13.11
N THR A 11 -6.44 -3.45 11.84
CA THR A 11 -6.49 -4.72 11.12
C THR A 11 -5.08 -5.22 10.87
N ALA A 12 -4.84 -6.49 11.20
CA ALA A 12 -3.58 -7.17 10.97
C ALA A 12 -3.68 -8.12 9.77
N PHE A 13 -2.71 -8.06 8.87
CA PHE A 13 -2.50 -9.03 7.80
C PHE A 13 -1.14 -9.74 7.98
N LEU A 14 -1.13 -11.04 7.73
CA LEU A 14 0.00 -11.94 7.90
C LEU A 14 0.16 -12.77 6.61
N SER A 15 1.38 -13.20 6.29
CA SER A 15 1.58 -14.21 5.24
C SER A 15 1.15 -15.60 5.72
N GLU A 16 0.98 -16.56 4.81
CA GLU A 16 0.77 -17.97 5.17
C GLU A 16 1.99 -18.59 5.86
N ASP A 17 3.17 -18.00 5.69
CA ASP A 17 4.44 -18.47 6.26
C ASP A 17 4.75 -17.78 7.61
N TYR A 18 3.75 -17.17 8.25
CA TYR A 18 3.90 -16.43 9.50
C TYR A 18 4.60 -17.24 10.61
N GLU A 19 4.48 -18.57 10.62
CA GLU A 19 5.16 -19.42 11.61
C GLU A 19 6.68 -19.39 11.47
N ASN A 20 7.21 -19.16 10.27
CA ASN A 20 8.64 -19.03 10.03
C ASN A 20 9.10 -17.56 10.05
N GLU A 21 8.22 -16.62 9.71
CA GLU A 21 8.54 -15.19 9.63
C GLU A 21 8.43 -14.43 10.97
N LEU A 22 7.58 -14.92 11.90
CA LEU A 22 7.34 -14.22 13.16
C LEU A 22 8.31 -14.64 14.27
N GLU A 23 8.74 -13.64 15.04
CA GLU A 23 9.41 -13.83 16.33
C GLU A 23 8.46 -14.44 17.37
N ASP A 24 9.04 -15.10 18.38
CA ASP A 24 8.29 -15.83 19.43
C ASP A 24 7.28 -14.94 20.17
N ASN A 25 7.63 -13.68 20.44
CA ASN A 25 6.73 -12.73 21.09
C ASN A 25 5.43 -12.50 20.29
N ASN A 26 5.55 -12.35 18.97
CA ASN A 26 4.39 -12.14 18.10
C ASN A 26 3.54 -13.42 17.99
N LYS A 27 4.19 -14.58 17.94
CA LYS A 27 3.50 -15.89 17.95
C LYS A 27 2.68 -16.08 19.23
N THR A 28 3.27 -15.76 20.39
CA THR A 28 2.55 -15.84 21.67
C THR A 28 1.31 -14.93 21.69
N VAL A 29 1.39 -13.73 21.10
CA VAL A 29 0.21 -12.84 20.98
C VAL A 29 -0.86 -13.45 20.09
N LEU A 30 -0.50 -14.04 18.95
CA LEU A 30 -1.46 -14.71 18.06
C LEU A 30 -2.12 -15.90 18.73
N GLU A 31 -1.36 -16.75 19.43
CA GLU A 31 -1.89 -17.87 20.20
C GLU A 31 -2.89 -17.39 21.27
N TYR A 32 -2.56 -16.34 22.01
CA TYR A 32 -3.46 -15.74 22.98
C TYR A 32 -4.77 -15.25 22.33
N VAL A 33 -4.67 -14.58 21.18
CA VAL A 33 -5.85 -14.13 20.42
C VAL A 33 -6.72 -15.31 19.99
N ASN A 34 -6.11 -16.41 19.54
CA ASN A 34 -6.83 -17.62 19.13
C ASN A 34 -7.61 -18.24 20.30
N GLU A 35 -6.93 -18.46 21.43
CA GLU A 35 -7.53 -19.08 22.62
C GLU A 35 -8.63 -18.20 23.23
N TRP A 36 -8.42 -16.88 23.27
CA TRP A 36 -9.43 -15.94 23.78
C TRP A 36 -10.71 -15.94 22.93
N ARG A 37 -10.61 -16.11 21.61
CA ARG A 37 -11.74 -16.04 20.67
C ARG A 37 -12.47 -17.37 20.53
N LYS A 38 -11.78 -18.51 20.56
CA LYS A 38 -12.42 -19.84 20.57
C LYS A 38 -13.44 -20.02 21.71
N GLY A 39 -13.25 -19.33 22.83
CA GLY A 39 -14.13 -19.38 24.00
C GLY A 39 -15.38 -18.49 23.94
N LYS A 40 -15.52 -17.61 22.93
CA LYS A 40 -16.64 -16.66 22.82
C LYS A 40 -17.41 -16.88 21.52
N GLY A 41 -18.55 -17.56 21.61
CA GLY A 41 -19.46 -17.71 20.47
C GLY A 41 -20.02 -16.37 20.00
N ASP A 42 -20.01 -16.15 18.67
CA ASP A 42 -20.79 -15.22 17.85
C ASP A 42 -21.25 -13.87 18.47
N GLU A 43 -20.36 -13.14 19.16
CA GLU A 43 -20.56 -11.69 19.31
C GLU A 43 -20.24 -10.99 17.98
N LYS A 44 -21.21 -11.02 17.06
CA LYS A 44 -21.16 -10.33 15.77
C LYS A 44 -21.08 -8.81 16.00
N GLN A 45 -19.87 -8.27 16.03
CA GLN A 45 -19.66 -6.83 15.87
C GLN A 45 -19.88 -6.49 14.40
N LEU A 46 -20.86 -5.62 14.13
CA LEU A 46 -21.16 -5.13 12.79
C LEU A 46 -20.03 -4.20 12.35
N LEU A 47 -19.16 -4.67 11.47
CA LEU A 47 -18.23 -3.84 10.72
C LEU A 47 -18.99 -3.10 9.61
N LEU A 48 -18.69 -1.82 9.41
CA LEU A 48 -19.30 -0.99 8.36
C LEU A 48 -18.85 -1.45 6.95
N PHE A 49 -17.62 -1.99 6.88
CA PHE A 49 -17.12 -2.80 5.77
C PHE A 49 -17.51 -4.26 6.01
N LYS A 50 -17.91 -5.03 4.98
CA LYS A 50 -18.14 -6.49 5.09
C LYS A 50 -16.96 -7.26 4.49
N PRO A 51 -15.78 -7.29 5.14
CA PRO A 51 -14.65 -8.09 4.67
C PRO A 51 -15.02 -9.57 4.55
N ASP A 52 -16.03 -9.99 5.32
CA ASP A 52 -16.66 -11.31 5.27
C ASP A 52 -16.94 -11.79 3.84
N LEU A 53 -17.47 -10.94 2.95
CA LEU A 53 -17.80 -11.39 1.59
C LEU A 53 -16.53 -11.62 0.75
N PHE A 54 -15.55 -10.73 0.86
CA PHE A 54 -14.26 -10.90 0.16
C PHE A 54 -13.53 -12.16 0.65
N ILE A 55 -13.48 -12.35 1.96
CA ILE A 55 -12.80 -13.51 2.58
C ILE A 55 -13.54 -14.81 2.24
N GLN A 56 -14.87 -14.82 2.31
CA GLN A 56 -15.67 -16.01 1.96
C GLN A 56 -15.54 -16.38 0.48
N THR A 57 -15.37 -15.39 -0.42
CA THR A 57 -15.25 -15.65 -1.86
C THR A 57 -13.82 -15.93 -2.32
N GLN A 58 -12.81 -15.57 -1.53
CA GLN A 58 -11.40 -15.71 -1.87
C GLN A 58 -10.59 -16.47 -0.81
N SER A 59 -11.14 -17.56 -0.26
CA SER A 59 -10.50 -18.35 0.81
C SER A 59 -9.10 -18.89 0.47
N GLU A 60 -8.82 -19.11 -0.82
CA GLU A 60 -7.49 -19.53 -1.34
C GLU A 60 -6.45 -18.39 -1.33
N ILE A 61 -6.90 -17.14 -1.22
CA ILE A 61 -6.06 -15.94 -1.24
C ILE A 61 -5.93 -15.37 0.16
N ILE A 62 -7.03 -15.34 0.93
CA ILE A 62 -7.09 -14.75 2.26
C ILE A 62 -8.09 -15.50 3.13
N ARG A 63 -7.73 -15.71 4.40
CA ARG A 63 -8.60 -16.30 5.41
C ARG A 63 -8.46 -15.58 6.74
N THR A 64 -9.39 -15.85 7.65
CA THR A 64 -9.24 -15.42 9.04
C THR A 64 -8.26 -16.34 9.76
N TYR A 65 -7.46 -15.77 10.67
CA TYR A 65 -6.54 -16.55 11.49
C TYR A 65 -7.28 -17.46 12.47
N VAL A 66 -8.36 -16.96 13.07
CA VAL A 66 -9.24 -17.73 13.96
C VAL A 66 -10.38 -18.32 13.14
N ASN A 67 -10.52 -19.64 13.19
CA ASN A 67 -11.59 -20.36 12.49
C ASN A 67 -12.97 -19.89 12.94
N ASN A 68 -13.87 -19.67 11.98
CA ASN A 68 -15.24 -19.19 12.20
C ASN A 68 -15.36 -17.80 12.86
N ASP A 69 -14.27 -17.03 12.95
CA ASP A 69 -14.28 -15.65 13.41
C ASP A 69 -13.91 -14.73 12.26
N THR A 70 -14.77 -13.77 11.93
CA THR A 70 -14.56 -12.87 10.77
C THR A 70 -13.62 -11.70 11.06
N ARG A 71 -13.23 -11.51 12.33
CA ARG A 71 -12.32 -10.44 12.75
C ARG A 71 -10.87 -10.80 12.42
N SER A 72 -10.09 -9.78 12.06
CA SER A 72 -8.63 -9.91 11.91
C SER A 72 -7.96 -10.46 13.18
N PRO A 73 -6.79 -11.13 13.11
CA PRO A 73 -5.85 -11.13 11.99
C PRO A 73 -6.31 -11.92 10.76
N TYR A 74 -5.88 -11.48 9.58
CA TYR A 74 -6.06 -12.19 8.31
C TYR A 74 -4.76 -12.84 7.88
N VAL A 75 -4.84 -14.07 7.39
CA VAL A 75 -3.71 -14.83 6.83
C VAL A 75 -3.87 -14.87 5.31
N VAL A 76 -2.84 -14.43 4.60
CA VAL A 76 -2.86 -14.16 3.16
C VAL A 76 -1.83 -15.03 2.47
N ASN A 77 -2.19 -15.61 1.33
CA ASN A 77 -1.26 -16.38 0.52
C ASN A 77 0.02 -15.61 0.24
N THR A 78 1.17 -16.21 0.52
CA THR A 78 2.49 -15.54 0.45
C THR A 78 2.76 -14.96 -0.94
N SER A 79 2.32 -15.63 -2.01
CA SER A 79 2.52 -15.14 -3.39
C SER A 79 1.62 -13.95 -3.74
N LYS A 80 0.53 -13.74 -2.99
CA LYS A 80 -0.48 -12.68 -3.18
C LYS A 80 -0.26 -11.49 -2.25
N LEU A 81 0.32 -11.72 -1.07
CA LEU A 81 0.55 -10.64 -0.10
C LEU A 81 1.52 -9.59 -0.63
N LYS A 82 2.60 -10.02 -1.31
CA LYS A 82 3.58 -9.12 -1.96
C LYS A 82 4.18 -8.05 -1.03
N ASN A 83 4.27 -8.32 0.27
CA ASN A 83 4.78 -7.37 1.26
C ASN A 83 5.92 -8.02 2.07
N PRO A 84 7.06 -7.33 2.28
CA PRO A 84 8.20 -7.87 3.03
C PRO A 84 8.08 -7.73 4.56
N GLN A 85 7.08 -7.02 5.08
CA GLN A 85 6.80 -6.86 6.50
C GLN A 85 6.12 -8.13 7.03
N ASN A 86 6.62 -8.62 8.17
CA ASN A 86 6.12 -9.83 8.83
C ASN A 86 4.67 -9.71 9.33
N ILE A 87 4.26 -8.51 9.76
CA ILE A 87 2.88 -8.15 10.10
C ILE A 87 2.59 -6.78 9.49
N ILE A 88 1.49 -6.68 8.75
CA ILE A 88 0.98 -5.40 8.27
C ILE A 88 -0.14 -4.96 9.19
N LEU A 89 0.04 -3.80 9.83
CA LEU A 89 -0.96 -3.15 10.64
C LEU A 89 -1.48 -1.94 9.88
N VAL A 90 -2.78 -1.92 9.61
CA VAL A 90 -3.48 -0.77 9.05
C VAL A 90 -4.55 -0.29 10.01
N SER A 91 -4.71 1.03 10.06
CA SER A 91 -5.69 1.68 10.90
C SER A 91 -6.69 2.40 9.99
N HIS A 92 -7.96 2.47 10.39
CA HIS A 92 -9.04 3.09 9.63
C HIS A 92 -9.52 2.29 8.40
N SER A 93 -10.79 2.50 8.02
CA SER A 93 -11.45 1.75 6.95
C SER A 93 -10.81 1.94 5.56
N PRO A 94 -10.41 3.15 5.13
CA PRO A 94 -9.82 3.35 3.79
C PRO A 94 -8.53 2.55 3.55
N GLU A 95 -7.63 2.50 4.53
CA GLU A 95 -6.38 1.73 4.41
C GLU A 95 -6.66 0.23 4.31
N LYS A 96 -7.62 -0.28 5.10
CA LYS A 96 -8.04 -1.69 5.05
C LYS A 96 -8.53 -2.06 3.65
N GLU A 97 -9.45 -1.27 3.10
CA GLU A 97 -10.00 -1.49 1.77
C GLU A 97 -8.89 -1.47 0.71
N PHE A 98 -7.96 -0.53 0.82
CA PHE A 98 -6.82 -0.46 -0.09
C PHE A 98 -5.93 -1.71 -0.04
N VAL A 99 -5.63 -2.24 1.15
CA VAL A 99 -4.86 -3.50 1.30
C VAL A 99 -5.60 -4.70 0.68
N PHE A 100 -6.91 -4.82 0.86
CA PHE A 100 -7.69 -5.87 0.19
C PHE A 100 -7.56 -5.77 -1.34
N LEU A 101 -7.63 -4.56 -1.89
CA LEU A 101 -7.47 -4.34 -3.33
C LEU A 101 -6.02 -4.60 -3.80
N LEU A 102 -4.99 -4.29 -3.01
CA LEU A 102 -3.61 -4.66 -3.31
C LEU A 102 -3.45 -6.19 -3.43
N ILE A 103 -4.06 -6.94 -2.52
CA ILE A 103 -4.06 -8.40 -2.53
C ILE A 103 -4.80 -8.94 -3.76
N GLU A 104 -6.00 -8.42 -4.05
CA GLU A 104 -6.81 -8.80 -5.22
C GLU A 104 -6.05 -8.56 -6.53
N HIS A 105 -5.33 -7.44 -6.63
CA HIS A 105 -4.63 -7.02 -7.85
C HIS A 105 -3.14 -7.37 -7.88
N SER A 106 -2.66 -8.19 -6.93
CA SER A 106 -1.27 -8.63 -6.76
C SER A 106 -0.60 -9.20 -8.02
N ALA A 107 -1.36 -9.65 -9.02
CA ALA A 107 -0.81 -10.11 -10.29
C ALA A 107 -0.16 -8.99 -11.14
N HIS A 108 -0.40 -7.72 -10.81
CA HIS A 108 0.15 -6.54 -11.51
C HIS A 108 1.17 -5.78 -10.65
N ILE A 109 1.55 -6.33 -9.49
CA ILE A 109 2.40 -5.68 -8.49
C ILE A 109 3.49 -6.66 -8.09
N ASP A 110 4.74 -6.19 -8.03
CA ASP A 110 5.87 -7.02 -7.63
C ASP A 110 6.02 -7.02 -6.11
N SER A 111 5.94 -5.85 -5.49
CA SER A 111 5.93 -5.71 -4.02
C SER A 111 5.30 -4.40 -3.57
N TRP A 112 4.92 -4.31 -2.31
CA TRP A 112 4.51 -3.07 -1.66
C TRP A 112 4.87 -3.05 -0.17
N VAL A 113 4.94 -1.87 0.41
CA VAL A 113 5.13 -1.66 1.87
C VAL A 113 4.12 -0.63 2.38
N LYS A 114 3.63 -0.82 3.61
CA LYS A 114 2.92 0.21 4.38
C LYS A 114 3.96 0.96 5.21
N SER A 115 4.02 2.27 5.03
CA SER A 115 4.88 3.14 5.82
C SER A 115 4.34 3.30 7.24
N PRO A 116 5.22 3.30 8.25
CA PRO A 116 4.92 3.84 9.57
C PRO A 116 4.56 5.33 9.51
N ASP A 117 3.71 5.77 10.43
CA ASP A 117 3.28 7.18 10.53
C ASP A 117 4.44 8.17 10.80
N LYS A 118 5.58 7.68 11.32
CA LYS A 118 6.74 8.48 11.72
C LYS A 118 8.05 7.76 11.39
N ASN A 119 9.11 8.55 11.20
CA ASN A 119 10.50 8.09 11.05
C ASN A 119 10.75 7.14 9.87
N PHE A 120 9.95 7.22 8.80
CA PHE A 120 10.15 6.43 7.58
C PHE A 120 10.63 7.30 6.41
N TYR A 121 9.71 7.85 5.62
CA TYR A 121 10.01 8.68 4.45
C TYR A 121 9.25 9.99 4.56
N SER A 122 9.83 10.96 5.24
CA SER A 122 9.14 12.21 5.54
C SER A 122 9.26 13.21 4.39
N ILE A 123 8.12 13.77 3.96
CA ILE A 123 8.03 14.82 2.96
C ILE A 123 7.59 16.10 3.65
N ASP A 124 8.43 17.12 3.58
CA ASP A 124 8.12 18.45 4.09
C ASP A 124 7.19 19.18 3.13
N TYR A 125 6.21 19.88 3.69
CA TYR A 125 5.30 20.73 2.95
C TYR A 125 4.92 21.96 3.77
N GLU A 126 4.43 22.98 3.07
CA GLU A 126 3.94 24.20 3.71
C GLU A 126 2.68 24.72 3.06
N TYR A 127 1.84 25.36 3.87
CA TYR A 127 0.58 25.95 3.45
C TYR A 127 0.22 27.15 4.32
N TRP A 128 -0.68 27.99 3.83
CA TRP A 128 -1.20 29.13 4.58
C TRP A 128 -2.50 28.73 5.26
N LYS A 129 -2.47 28.61 6.59
CA LYS A 129 -3.66 28.30 7.37
C LYS A 129 -4.53 29.55 7.52
N GLY A 130 -5.80 29.45 7.17
CA GLY A 130 -6.75 30.57 7.15
C GLY A 130 -6.26 31.74 6.28
N GLY A 131 -5.41 31.47 5.28
CA GLY A 131 -4.80 32.48 4.40
C GLY A 131 -3.82 33.46 5.06
N LYS A 132 -3.43 33.25 6.33
CA LYS A 132 -2.58 34.21 7.08
C LYS A 132 -1.39 33.59 7.79
N ASP A 133 -1.55 32.39 8.35
CA ASP A 133 -0.50 31.76 9.15
C ASP A 133 0.25 30.75 8.29
N ARG A 134 1.52 31.01 7.99
CA ARG A 134 2.36 30.03 7.28
C ARG A 134 2.67 28.87 8.22
N VAL A 135 2.21 27.69 7.86
CA VAL A 135 2.40 26.45 8.62
C VAL A 135 3.31 25.53 7.83
N ARG A 136 4.35 25.01 8.50
CA ARG A 136 5.24 23.97 7.99
C ARG A 136 4.99 22.66 8.72
N ARG A 137 4.90 21.58 7.97
CA ARG A 137 4.62 20.23 8.46
C ARG A 137 5.38 19.23 7.62
N SER A 138 5.36 17.99 8.07
CA SER A 138 5.80 16.86 7.28
C SER A 138 4.80 15.72 7.44
N PHE A 139 4.81 14.81 6.46
CA PHE A 139 4.02 13.58 6.52
C PHE A 139 4.84 12.42 5.94
N ASN A 140 4.41 11.19 6.20
CA ASN A 140 4.97 9.99 5.57
C ASN A 140 3.88 9.42 4.65
N PRO A 141 4.14 9.18 3.36
CA PRO A 141 3.17 8.56 2.47
C PRO A 141 2.78 7.17 2.95
N ASP A 142 1.50 6.81 2.84
CA ASP A 142 1.00 5.53 3.33
C ASP A 142 1.64 4.31 2.67
N PHE A 143 1.72 4.26 1.34
CA PHE A 143 2.20 3.07 0.64
C PHE A 143 3.28 3.39 -0.39
N PHE A 144 4.22 2.47 -0.53
CA PHE A 144 5.11 2.39 -1.69
C PHE A 144 4.86 1.07 -2.40
N ILE A 145 4.56 1.13 -3.70
CA ILE A 145 4.20 -0.03 -4.51
C ILE A 145 5.20 -0.12 -5.66
N LYS A 146 5.96 -1.21 -5.72
CA LYS A 146 6.93 -1.50 -6.76
C LYS A 146 6.32 -2.39 -7.83
N ILE A 147 6.51 -1.97 -9.08
CA ILE A 147 6.08 -2.68 -10.28
C ILE A 147 7.30 -2.77 -11.21
N ASN A 148 7.72 -3.99 -11.53
CA ASN A 148 8.72 -4.27 -12.56
C ASN A 148 8.06 -4.13 -13.93
N ILE A 149 8.63 -3.28 -14.78
CA ILE A 149 8.00 -2.88 -16.04
C ILE A 149 7.91 -4.05 -17.02
N ASP A 150 8.94 -4.91 -17.10
CA ASP A 150 8.93 -6.10 -17.96
C ASP A 150 7.82 -7.09 -17.59
N ASN A 151 7.75 -7.44 -16.29
CA ASN A 151 6.73 -8.32 -15.76
C ASN A 151 5.33 -7.75 -16.00
N TYR A 152 5.18 -6.44 -15.79
CA TYR A 152 3.91 -5.75 -15.93
C TYR A 152 3.45 -5.67 -17.39
N ILE A 153 4.33 -5.31 -18.34
CA ILE A 153 4.03 -5.35 -19.78
C ILE A 153 3.62 -6.76 -20.20
N SER A 154 4.42 -7.77 -19.83
CA SER A 154 4.12 -9.17 -20.14
C SER A 154 2.74 -9.59 -19.60
N LYS A 155 2.38 -9.12 -18.40
CA LYS A 155 1.08 -9.38 -17.81
C LYS A 155 -0.06 -8.69 -18.57
N LEU A 156 0.12 -7.42 -18.95
CA LEU A 156 -0.86 -6.65 -19.72
C LEU A 156 -1.10 -7.25 -21.11
N GLU A 157 -0.04 -7.68 -21.78
CA GLU A 157 -0.12 -8.38 -23.06
C GLU A 157 -0.90 -9.69 -22.95
N SER A 158 -0.60 -10.51 -21.92
CA SER A 158 -1.34 -11.75 -21.65
C SER A 158 -2.84 -11.54 -21.38
N ASN A 159 -3.20 -10.36 -20.86
CA ASN A 159 -4.57 -9.97 -20.55
C ASN A 159 -5.24 -9.19 -21.72
N GLY A 160 -4.57 -9.01 -22.86
CA GLY A 160 -5.09 -8.25 -24.01
C GLY A 160 -5.21 -6.73 -23.80
N SER A 161 -4.53 -6.16 -22.80
CA SER A 161 -4.59 -4.73 -22.46
C SER A 161 -3.44 -3.95 -23.11
N LEU A 162 -3.61 -3.60 -24.39
CA LEU A 162 -2.52 -3.03 -25.21
C LEU A 162 -2.50 -1.49 -25.29
N ASN A 163 -3.55 -0.81 -24.83
CA ASN A 163 -3.79 0.61 -25.12
C ASN A 163 -2.81 1.60 -24.46
N HIS A 164 -2.08 1.18 -23.43
CA HIS A 164 -1.20 2.06 -22.65
C HIS A 164 0.23 1.56 -22.53
N LEU A 165 0.64 0.61 -23.39
CA LEU A 165 1.98 0.05 -23.36
C LEU A 165 3.06 1.03 -23.82
N GLU A 166 2.72 2.02 -24.66
CA GLU A 166 3.68 2.99 -25.20
C GLU A 166 4.43 3.73 -24.09
N ASN A 167 3.72 4.25 -23.08
CA ASN A 167 4.36 4.93 -21.95
C ASN A 167 5.30 4.03 -21.15
N LEU A 168 4.94 2.75 -20.99
CA LEU A 168 5.77 1.78 -20.29
C LEU A 168 7.03 1.45 -21.11
N ARG A 169 6.89 1.26 -22.42
CA ARG A 169 8.03 1.03 -23.33
C ARG A 169 8.96 2.23 -23.38
N ASN A 170 8.42 3.45 -23.42
CA ASN A 170 9.22 4.68 -23.36
C ASN A 170 10.06 4.74 -22.06
N LEU A 171 9.51 4.33 -20.92
CA LEU A 171 10.29 4.22 -19.69
C LEU A 171 11.42 3.19 -19.81
N GLN A 172 11.17 2.03 -20.44
CA GLN A 172 12.23 1.03 -20.68
C GLN A 172 13.33 1.56 -21.60
N ASP A 173 12.98 2.29 -22.65
CA ASP A 173 13.93 2.90 -23.58
C ASP A 173 14.81 3.96 -22.87
N GLU A 174 14.27 4.60 -21.84
CA GLU A 174 15.02 5.48 -20.93
C GLU A 174 15.86 4.73 -19.88
N GLY A 175 15.88 3.39 -19.91
CA GLY A 175 16.63 2.55 -18.98
C GLY A 175 15.96 2.34 -17.62
N ILE A 176 14.67 2.66 -17.48
CA ILE A 176 13.91 2.42 -16.26
C ILE A 176 13.40 0.98 -16.24
N GLU A 177 13.61 0.29 -15.12
CA GLU A 177 13.19 -1.10 -14.92
C GLU A 177 12.00 -1.21 -13.96
N SER A 178 11.86 -0.27 -13.02
CA SER A 178 10.81 -0.31 -12.00
C SER A 178 10.03 1.00 -11.91
N LEU A 179 8.71 0.90 -11.81
CA LEU A 179 7.81 1.97 -11.41
C LEU A 179 7.53 1.85 -9.90
N ILE A 180 7.74 2.94 -9.17
CA ILE A 180 7.40 3.07 -7.76
C ILE A 180 6.19 4.01 -7.63
N ARG A 181 5.03 3.46 -7.29
CA ARG A 181 3.83 4.25 -7.02
C ARG A 181 3.75 4.55 -5.54
N VAL A 182 3.83 5.82 -5.20
CA VAL A 182 3.71 6.29 -3.82
C VAL A 182 2.27 6.77 -3.60
N VAL A 183 1.62 6.26 -2.56
CA VAL A 183 0.20 6.52 -2.32
C VAL A 183 0.01 7.12 -0.94
N GLU A 184 -0.77 8.19 -0.87
CA GLU A 184 -1.32 8.76 0.36
C GLU A 184 -2.84 8.56 0.35
N ILE A 185 -3.41 8.03 1.44
CA ILE A 185 -4.84 7.83 1.57
C ILE A 185 -5.47 8.96 2.40
N LYS A 186 -6.64 9.40 1.96
CA LYS A 186 -7.50 10.34 2.67
C LYS A 186 -8.93 9.80 2.73
N SER A 187 -9.70 10.27 3.70
CA SER A 187 -11.15 10.04 3.70
C SER A 187 -11.81 10.84 2.58
N ASP A 188 -12.94 10.37 2.05
CA ASP A 188 -13.73 11.14 1.08
C ASP A 188 -14.25 12.48 1.65
N GLU A 189 -14.37 12.56 2.97
CA GLU A 189 -14.81 13.76 3.70
C GLU A 189 -13.63 14.67 4.12
N ASP A 190 -12.41 14.41 3.63
CA ASP A 190 -11.26 15.22 3.98
C ASP A 190 -11.41 16.66 3.47
N GLN A 191 -11.46 17.62 4.40
CA GLN A 191 -11.50 19.05 4.14
C GLN A 191 -10.28 19.76 4.73
N GLU A 192 -9.20 19.03 5.01
CA GLU A 192 -7.96 19.61 5.50
C GLU A 192 -7.41 20.63 4.49
N GLU A 193 -7.26 21.88 4.95
CA GLU A 193 -6.61 22.97 4.19
C GLU A 193 -5.17 22.61 3.77
N ALA A 194 -4.55 21.65 4.47
CA ALA A 194 -3.23 21.14 4.17
C ALA A 194 -3.19 20.18 2.96
N THR A 195 -4.28 19.50 2.62
CA THR A 195 -4.28 18.38 1.65
C THR A 195 -3.85 18.79 0.24
N PRO A 196 -4.29 19.93 -0.33
CA PRO A 196 -3.80 20.38 -1.63
C PRO A 196 -2.27 20.60 -1.64
N ALA A 197 -1.73 21.22 -0.59
CA ALA A 197 -0.29 21.47 -0.46
C ALA A 197 0.50 20.17 -0.27
N LYS A 198 -0.02 19.21 0.53
CA LYS A 198 0.59 17.87 0.65
C LYS A 198 0.73 17.21 -0.72
N ALA A 199 -0.35 17.21 -1.52
CA ALA A 199 -0.35 16.60 -2.84
C ALA A 199 0.62 17.27 -3.82
N GLU A 200 0.62 18.61 -3.86
CA GLU A 200 1.52 19.38 -4.71
C GLU A 200 3.00 19.13 -4.37
N TYR A 201 3.36 19.24 -3.09
CA TYR A 201 4.74 19.05 -2.64
C TYR A 201 5.21 17.63 -2.85
N ALA A 202 4.36 16.63 -2.62
CA ALA A 202 4.72 15.23 -2.84
C ALA A 202 4.89 14.89 -4.32
N LYS A 203 4.00 15.39 -5.20
CA LYS A 203 4.15 15.22 -6.65
C LYS A 203 5.47 15.84 -7.12
N ALA A 204 5.75 17.09 -6.74
CA ALA A 204 7.00 17.77 -7.08
C ALA A 204 8.24 17.05 -6.52
N HIS A 205 8.15 16.53 -5.30
CA HIS A 205 9.22 15.77 -4.65
C HIS A 205 9.58 14.51 -5.44
N PHE A 206 8.59 13.67 -5.77
CA PHE A 206 8.83 12.42 -6.49
C PHE A 206 9.19 12.63 -7.96
N GLU A 207 8.71 13.70 -8.60
CA GLU A 207 9.22 14.13 -9.91
C GLU A 207 10.71 14.48 -9.85
N ASN A 208 11.14 15.17 -8.79
CA ASN A 208 12.55 15.51 -8.60
C ASN A 208 13.41 14.28 -8.26
N VAL A 209 12.89 13.32 -7.50
CA VAL A 209 13.54 12.02 -7.27
C VAL A 209 13.76 11.30 -8.60
N SER A 210 12.71 11.14 -9.41
CA SER A 210 12.78 10.53 -10.74
C SER A 210 13.78 11.22 -11.66
N LYS A 211 13.82 12.56 -11.67
CA LYS A 211 14.80 13.33 -12.47
C LYS A 211 16.23 13.06 -12.01
N LYS A 212 16.48 13.06 -10.70
CA LYS A 212 17.82 12.80 -10.13
C LYS A 212 18.30 11.40 -10.47
N LEU A 213 17.45 10.39 -10.33
CA LEU A 213 17.76 9.00 -10.65
C LEU A 213 18.11 8.79 -12.13
N LYS A 214 17.48 9.53 -13.06
CA LYS A 214 17.84 9.49 -14.48
C LYS A 214 19.22 10.09 -14.78
N THR A 215 19.65 11.06 -13.99
CA THR A 215 20.92 11.79 -14.23
C THR A 215 22.10 11.28 -13.41
N ILE A 216 21.85 10.38 -12.46
CA ILE A 216 22.91 9.88 -11.58
C ILE A 216 23.86 8.98 -12.37
N ASN A 217 25.16 9.15 -12.14
CA ASN A 217 26.14 8.22 -12.67
C ASN A 217 26.13 6.95 -11.82
N VAL A 218 25.72 5.83 -12.40
CA VAL A 218 25.63 4.52 -11.71
C VAL A 218 26.98 4.09 -11.10
N ALA A 219 28.11 4.58 -11.63
CA ALA A 219 29.42 4.32 -11.06
C ALA A 219 29.60 4.95 -9.67
N ASP A 220 28.90 6.05 -9.38
CA ASP A 220 28.95 6.77 -8.09
C ASP A 220 28.06 6.09 -7.03
N ILE A 221 27.24 5.11 -7.42
CA ILE A 221 26.39 4.33 -6.53
C ILE A 221 27.13 3.06 -6.09
N GLU A 222 27.07 2.77 -4.80
CA GLU A 222 27.56 1.49 -4.26
C GLU A 222 26.95 0.32 -5.03
N LYS A 223 27.77 -0.69 -5.33
CA LYS A 223 27.38 -1.80 -6.21
C LYS A 223 26.04 -2.44 -5.85
N GLN A 224 25.74 -2.53 -4.55
CA GLN A 224 24.51 -3.12 -4.02
C GLN A 224 23.23 -2.32 -4.31
N TYR A 225 23.32 -1.02 -4.60
CA TYR A 225 22.16 -0.14 -4.85
C TYR A 225 22.05 0.30 -6.32
N ARG A 226 22.90 -0.21 -7.21
CA ARG A 226 22.91 0.22 -8.63
C ARG A 226 21.62 -0.13 -9.35
N ASP A 227 21.02 -1.26 -9.01
CA ASP A 227 19.74 -1.68 -9.60
C ASP A 227 18.59 -0.79 -9.11
N ASP A 228 18.73 -0.16 -7.94
CA ASP A 228 17.76 0.80 -7.42
C ASP A 228 17.81 2.17 -8.11
N ALA A 229 18.83 2.43 -8.93
CA ALA A 229 18.92 3.66 -9.72
C ALA A 229 17.92 3.70 -10.87
N LYS A 230 17.44 2.53 -11.33
CA LYS A 230 16.60 2.38 -12.53
C LYS A 230 15.10 2.44 -12.19
N GLN A 231 14.76 3.39 -11.33
CA GLN A 231 13.41 3.53 -10.79
C GLN A 231 12.77 4.86 -11.24
N HIS A 232 11.47 4.81 -11.51
CA HIS A 232 10.64 5.98 -11.77
C HIS A 232 9.54 6.06 -10.73
N TYR A 233 9.43 7.21 -10.05
CA TYR A 233 8.46 7.45 -8.99
C TYR A 233 7.27 8.27 -9.49
N THR A 234 6.08 7.89 -9.04
CA THR A 234 4.85 8.68 -9.15
C THR A 234 4.20 8.83 -7.77
N PHE A 235 3.32 9.82 -7.64
CA PHE A 235 2.59 10.08 -6.40
C PHE A 235 1.09 10.18 -6.67
N ASP A 236 0.30 9.49 -5.86
CA ASP A 236 -1.16 9.49 -5.90
C ASP A 236 -1.71 9.82 -4.52
N LEU A 237 -2.52 10.88 -4.41
CA LEU A 237 -3.37 11.11 -3.24
C LEU A 237 -4.75 10.56 -3.56
N LEU A 238 -5.21 9.56 -2.80
CA LEU A 238 -6.41 8.79 -3.08
C LEU A 238 -7.43 8.85 -1.95
N THR A 239 -8.71 8.89 -2.31
CA THR A 239 -9.84 8.60 -1.42
C THR A 239 -10.54 7.30 -1.84
N PRO A 240 -11.35 6.67 -0.97
CA PRO A 240 -12.04 5.41 -1.29
C PRO A 240 -12.80 5.42 -2.62
N ASN A 241 -13.50 6.52 -2.93
CA ASN A 241 -14.22 6.66 -4.20
C ASN A 241 -13.33 6.58 -5.46
N GLN A 242 -12.01 6.71 -5.31
CA GLN A 242 -11.05 6.65 -6.42
C GLN A 242 -10.39 5.27 -6.56
N PHE A 243 -10.48 4.39 -5.56
CA PHE A 243 -9.76 3.11 -5.56
C PHE A 243 -10.13 2.22 -6.74
N THR A 244 -11.43 2.01 -7.01
CA THR A 244 -11.88 1.18 -8.13
C THR A 244 -11.31 1.66 -9.46
N ARG A 245 -11.29 2.98 -9.68
CA ARG A 245 -10.71 3.56 -10.90
C ARG A 245 -9.20 3.36 -10.93
N TRP A 246 -8.50 3.63 -9.83
CA TRP A 246 -7.04 3.49 -9.74
C TRP A 246 -6.57 2.07 -10.05
N PHE A 247 -7.23 1.05 -9.48
CA PHE A 247 -6.92 -0.36 -9.77
C PHE A 247 -7.39 -0.80 -11.17
N THR A 248 -8.48 -0.23 -11.70
CA THR A 248 -8.88 -0.46 -13.09
C THR A 248 -7.84 0.08 -14.08
N ASP A 249 -7.29 1.26 -13.79
CA ASP A 249 -6.23 1.88 -14.59
C ASP A 249 -4.92 1.06 -14.48
N LEU A 250 -4.58 0.54 -13.28
CA LEU A 250 -3.50 -0.42 -13.08
C LEU A 250 -3.69 -1.71 -13.91
N LYS A 251 -4.91 -2.25 -14.02
CA LYS A 251 -5.14 -3.43 -14.87
C LYS A 251 -4.98 -3.17 -16.37
N LYS A 252 -4.99 -1.90 -16.78
CA LYS A 252 -4.94 -1.48 -18.19
C LYS A 252 -3.60 -0.90 -18.61
N GLY A 253 -2.61 -0.82 -17.71
CA GLY A 253 -1.32 -0.18 -18.01
C GLY A 253 -1.37 1.34 -17.94
N LYS A 254 -2.48 1.93 -17.49
CA LYS A 254 -2.64 3.38 -17.48
C LYS A 254 -1.94 3.96 -16.26
N GLN A 255 -0.90 4.74 -16.50
CA GLN A 255 -0.26 5.55 -15.47
C GLN A 255 -1.20 6.70 -15.09
N ALA A 256 -1.25 7.06 -13.79
CA ALA A 256 -1.94 8.26 -13.36
C ALA A 256 -1.27 9.49 -13.99
N GLY A 257 -2.09 10.45 -14.45
CA GLY A 257 -1.65 11.76 -14.95
C GLY A 257 -1.61 12.80 -13.84
#